data_AF-A0A388KBR6-F1
#
_entry.id   AF-A0A388KBR6-F1
#
_cell.length_a   1.000
_cell.length_b   1.000
_cell.length_c   1.000
_cell.angle_alpha   90.00
_cell.angle_beta   90.00
_cell.angle_gamma   90.00
#
_symmetry.space_group_name_H-M   'P 1'
#
loop_
_entity.id
_entity.type
_entity.pdbx_description
1 polymer ?
#
loop_
_entity_poly.entity_id
_entity_poly.type
_entity_poly.pdbx_seq_one_letter_code
_entity_poly.pdbx_strand_id
1 'polypeptide(L)'
;MRMIPLKNWKVDALLDSGVHPADCLILLASREGDVPKIKELMAAGADIYAKDLEGKNSLERAQDDNIRKLLLQLAEEQKNSPAMPQ
;
A
#
# COMPACT_ATOMS: atom_id res chain seq x y z
N MET A 1 23.81 28.24 7.60
CA MET A 1 23.48 26.99 6.89
C MET A 1 22.49 26.21 7.74
N ARG A 2 21.18 26.31 7.49
CA ARG A 2 20.15 25.60 8.27
C ARG A 2 19.21 24.96 7.25
N MET A 3 19.26 23.64 7.21
CA MET A 3 18.48 22.77 6.34
C MET A 3 16.98 23.05 6.48
N ILE A 4 16.36 23.47 5.39
CA ILE A 4 14.91 23.48 5.22
C ILE A 4 14.53 22.13 4.61
N PRO A 5 13.83 21.23 5.32
CA PRO A 5 13.26 20.07 4.68
C PRO A 5 12.20 20.56 3.69
N LEU A 6 12.42 20.34 2.40
CA LEU A 6 11.40 20.47 1.36
C LEU A 6 10.36 19.38 1.63
N LYS A 7 9.46 19.66 2.59
CA LYS A 7 8.22 18.92 2.78
C LYS A 7 7.50 18.98 1.45
N ASN A 8 7.50 17.86 0.74
CA ASN A 8 6.84 17.67 -0.53
C ASN A 8 5.32 17.77 -0.30
N TRP A 9 4.84 19.01 -0.29
CA TRP A 9 3.52 19.51 0.11
C TRP A 9 2.37 19.14 -0.83
N LYS A 10 2.58 18.19 -1.74
CA LYS A 10 1.53 17.68 -2.64
C LYS A 10 0.68 16.56 -2.02
N VAL A 11 1.07 16.05 -0.85
CA VAL A 11 0.41 14.93 -0.18
C VAL A 11 -0.83 15.33 0.62
N ASP A 12 -0.98 16.60 0.96
CA ASP A 12 -2.03 17.08 1.88
C ASP A 12 -3.39 17.29 1.20
N ALA A 13 -3.41 17.43 -0.12
CA ALA A 13 -4.63 17.78 -0.88
C ALA A 13 -5.51 16.57 -1.28
N LEU A 14 -5.11 15.34 -0.96
CA LEU A 14 -5.85 14.11 -1.29
C LEU A 14 -6.43 13.41 -0.04
N LEU A 15 -6.45 14.10 1.11
CA LEU A 15 -6.92 13.56 2.40
C LEU A 15 -8.45 13.58 2.62
N ASP A 16 -9.26 14.04 1.67
CA ASP A 16 -10.68 14.35 1.93
C ASP A 16 -11.68 13.21 1.66
N SER A 17 -11.24 12.00 1.25
CA SER A 17 -12.16 10.87 1.05
C SER A 17 -11.94 9.68 1.98
N GLY A 18 -10.98 9.76 2.91
CA GLY A 18 -10.72 8.71 3.90
C GLY A 18 -10.26 7.35 3.35
N VAL A 19 -10.20 7.18 2.03
CA VAL A 19 -9.68 6.01 1.33
C VAL A 19 -8.66 6.50 0.31
N HIS A 20 -7.39 6.12 0.45
CA HIS A 20 -6.39 6.50 -0.55
C HIS A 20 -6.65 5.71 -1.84
N PRO A 21 -6.51 6.33 -3.03
CA PRO A 21 -6.70 5.61 -4.28
C PRO A 21 -5.78 4.40 -4.41
N ALA A 22 -4.58 4.45 -3.81
CA ALA A 22 -3.66 3.32 -3.75
C ALA A 22 -4.23 2.12 -2.99
N ASP A 23 -4.97 2.35 -1.90
CA ASP A 23 -5.61 1.29 -1.10
C ASP A 23 -6.70 0.56 -1.91
N CYS A 24 -7.53 1.33 -2.61
CA CYS A 24 -8.56 0.79 -3.51
C CYS A 24 -7.92 0.01 -4.68
N LEU A 25 -6.80 0.48 -5.21
CA LEU A 25 -6.08 -0.20 -6.27
C LEU A 25 -5.46 -1.53 -5.80
N ILE A 26 -4.93 -1.61 -4.59
CA ILE A 26 -4.33 -2.85 -4.07
C ILE A 26 -5.41 -3.88 -3.73
N LEU A 27 -6.60 -3.44 -3.32
CA LEU A 27 -7.79 -4.30 -3.20
C LEU A 27 -8.16 -4.98 -4.53
N LEU A 28 -8.15 -4.22 -5.63
CA LEU A 28 -8.43 -4.75 -6.97
C LEU A 28 -7.32 -5.70 -7.44
N ALA A 29 -6.06 -5.30 -7.29
CA ALA A 29 -4.92 -6.13 -7.66
C ALA A 29 -4.88 -7.45 -6.85
N SER A 30 -5.27 -7.40 -5.58
CA SER A 30 -5.39 -8.58 -4.71
C SER A 30 -6.47 -9.52 -5.21
N ARG A 31 -7.61 -8.98 -5.65
CA ARG A 31 -8.74 -9.75 -6.20
C ARG A 31 -8.43 -10.36 -7.56
N GLU A 32 -7.69 -9.65 -8.41
CA GLU A 32 -7.25 -10.16 -9.72
C GLU A 32 -6.01 -11.07 -9.63
N GLY A 33 -5.36 -11.12 -8.47
CA GLY A 33 -4.09 -11.82 -8.26
C GLY A 33 -2.93 -11.25 -9.07
N ASP A 34 -3.00 -9.95 -9.38
CA ASP A 34 -1.99 -9.25 -10.16
C ASP A 34 -0.76 -8.93 -9.29
N VAL A 35 0.10 -9.94 -9.15
CA VAL A 35 1.35 -9.90 -8.39
C VAL A 35 2.23 -8.67 -8.70
N PRO A 36 2.57 -8.36 -9.97
CA PRO A 36 3.41 -7.19 -10.25
C PRO A 36 2.73 -5.89 -9.81
N LYS A 37 1.42 -5.75 -10.00
CA LYS A 37 0.65 -4.58 -9.57
C LYS A 37 0.65 -4.41 -8.05
N ILE A 38 0.47 -5.51 -7.31
CA ILE A 38 0.53 -5.51 -5.84
C ILE A 38 1.87 -4.97 -5.34
N LYS A 39 2.98 -5.39 -5.96
CA LYS A 39 4.33 -4.93 -5.59
C LYS A 39 4.51 -3.43 -5.85
N GLU A 40 4.07 -2.94 -7.02
CA GLU A 40 4.14 -1.51 -7.34
C GLU A 40 3.31 -0.66 -6.38
N LEU A 41 2.10 -1.10 -6.08
CA LEU A 41 1.20 -0.39 -5.16
C LEU A 41 1.76 -0.36 -3.74
N MET A 42 2.36 -1.47 -3.28
CA MET A 42 3.00 -1.49 -1.97
C MET A 42 4.27 -0.63 -1.94
N ALA A 43 5.05 -0.59 -3.01
CA ALA A 43 6.19 0.33 -3.14
C ALA A 43 5.75 1.80 -3.14
N ALA A 44 4.53 2.09 -3.62
CA ALA A 44 3.91 3.41 -3.51
C ALA A 44 3.35 3.72 -2.10
N GLY A 45 3.46 2.79 -1.14
CA GLY A 45 2.99 2.95 0.23
C GLY A 45 1.51 2.63 0.44
N ALA A 46 0.90 1.82 -0.42
CA ALA A 46 -0.48 1.36 -0.23
C ALA A 46 -0.63 0.55 1.07
N ASP A 47 -1.72 0.77 1.79
CA ASP A 47 -2.05 0.07 3.02
C ASP A 47 -2.92 -1.16 2.71
N ILE A 48 -2.39 -2.35 3.01
CA ILE A 48 -3.12 -3.62 2.81
C ILE A 48 -4.23 -3.86 3.84
N TYR A 49 -4.22 -3.14 4.96
CA TYR A 49 -5.19 -3.19 6.03
C TYR A 49 -6.31 -2.16 5.86
N ALA A 50 -6.18 -1.24 4.90
CA ALA A 50 -7.24 -0.31 4.53
C ALA A 50 -8.50 -1.07 4.13
N LYS A 51 -9.64 -0.59 4.64
CA LYS A 51 -10.95 -1.18 4.38
C LYS A 51 -11.62 -0.44 3.25
N ASP A 52 -12.09 -1.22 2.27
CA ASP A 52 -12.94 -0.76 1.19
C ASP A 52 -14.33 -0.31 1.70
N LEU A 53 -15.17 0.19 0.80
CA LEU A 53 -16.58 0.52 1.07
C LEU A 53 -17.41 -0.67 1.62
N GLU A 54 -17.00 -1.91 1.34
CA GLU A 54 -17.61 -3.11 1.93
C GLU A 54 -17.02 -3.50 3.32
N GLY A 55 -16.08 -2.73 3.87
CA GLY A 55 -15.41 -3.05 5.13
C GLY A 55 -14.36 -4.18 5.03
N LYS A 56 -14.04 -4.63 3.81
CA LYS A 56 -13.05 -5.68 3.52
C LYS A 56 -11.70 -5.05 3.19
N ASN A 57 -10.61 -5.68 3.64
CA ASN A 57 -9.26 -5.26 3.32
C ASN A 57 -8.66 -6.09 2.16
N SER A 58 -7.43 -5.77 1.75
CA SER A 58 -6.75 -6.43 0.63
C SER A 58 -6.54 -7.92 0.86
N LEU A 59 -6.33 -8.34 2.11
CA LEU A 59 -6.18 -9.74 2.48
C LEU A 59 -7.49 -10.53 2.34
N GLU A 60 -8.62 -9.91 2.69
CA GLU A 60 -9.95 -10.51 2.56
C GLU A 60 -10.43 -10.56 1.10
N ARG A 61 -9.89 -9.68 0.25
CA ARG A 61 -10.19 -9.63 -1.20
C ARG A 61 -9.20 -10.43 -2.04
N ALA A 62 -8.17 -11.00 -1.43
CA ALA A 62 -7.16 -11.79 -2.14
C ALA A 62 -7.82 -12.92 -2.95
N GLN A 63 -7.37 -13.09 -4.19
CA GLN A 63 -7.86 -14.11 -5.11
C GLN A 63 -7.75 -15.52 -4.50
N ASP A 64 -6.60 -15.80 -3.89
CA ASP A 64 -6.24 -17.09 -3.31
C ASP A 64 -5.30 -16.90 -2.09
N ASP A 65 -5.08 -17.97 -1.32
CA ASP A 65 -4.18 -17.95 -0.16
C ASP A 65 -2.73 -17.57 -0.55
N ASN A 66 -2.32 -17.85 -1.79
CA ASN A 66 -1.02 -17.42 -2.33
C ASN A 66 -0.88 -15.89 -2.37
N ILE A 67 -1.91 -15.19 -2.85
CA ILE A 67 -1.93 -13.73 -2.91
C ILE A 67 -1.99 -13.14 -1.51
N ARG A 68 -2.78 -13.76 -0.63
CA ARG A 68 -2.85 -13.35 0.78
C ARG A 68 -1.50 -13.47 1.49
N LYS A 69 -0.78 -14.58 1.29
CA LYS A 69 0.58 -14.77 1.80
C LYS A 69 1.56 -13.76 1.21
N LEU A 70 1.47 -13.49 -0.10
CA LEU A 70 2.32 -12.49 -0.75
C LEU A 70 2.13 -11.10 -0.14
N LEU A 71 0.88 -10.66 0.08
CA LEU A 71 0.58 -9.37 0.72
C LEU A 71 1.16 -9.31 2.14
N LEU A 72 1.01 -10.37 2.93
CA LEU A 72 1.61 -10.45 4.27
C LEU A 72 3.14 -10.40 4.22
N GLN A 73 3.76 -11.14 3.30
CA GLN A 73 5.20 -11.17 3.14
C GLN A 73 5.74 -9.79 2.75
N LEU A 74 5.12 -9.14 1.75
CA LEU A 74 5.54 -7.81 1.32
C LEU A 74 5.34 -6.76 2.44
N ALA A 75 4.30 -6.89 3.26
CA ALA A 75 4.08 -6.00 4.40
C ALA A 75 5.16 -6.18 5.49
N GLU A 76 5.62 -7.42 5.67
CA GLU A 76 6.76 -7.71 6.53
C GLU A 76 8.07 -7.15 5.97
N GLU A 77 8.28 -7.21 4.65
CA GLU A 77 9.44 -6.59 3.97
C GLU A 77 9.46 -5.06 4.09
N GLN A 78 8.30 -4.40 4.02
CA GLN A 78 8.17 -2.95 4.27
C GLN A 78 8.61 -2.59 5.69
N LYS A 79 8.24 -3.41 6.68
CA LYS A 79 8.63 -3.22 8.08
C LYS A 79 10.10 -3.56 8.34
N ASN A 80 10.67 -4.45 7.53
CA ASN A 80 12.05 -4.90 7.62
C ASN A 80 12.96 -4.27 6.56
N SER A 81 12.63 -3.07 6.08
CA SER A 81 13.59 -2.23 5.38
C SER A 81 14.45 -1.51 6.43
N PRO A 82 15.64 -2.02 6.82
CA PRO A 82 16.65 -1.14 7.38
C PRO A 82 16.88 -0.05 6.33
N ALA A 83 16.79 1.20 6.77
CA ALA A 83 17.11 2.37 5.99
C ALA A 83 18.27 2.07 5.05
N MET A 84 18.04 2.23 3.74
CA MET A 84 19.12 2.27 2.78
C MET A 84 20.13 3.31 3.30
N PRO A 85 21.38 2.94 3.63
CA PRO A 85 22.39 3.92 3.92
C PRO A 85 22.74 4.58 2.59
N GLN A 86 22.34 5.84 2.42
CA GLN A 86 23.01 6.76 1.50
C GLN A 86 23.91 7.68 2.31
#